data_AF-A0A0G1LCB7-F1
#
_entry.id   AF-A0A0G1LCB7-F1
#
_cell.length_a   1.000
_cell.length_b   1.000
_cell.length_c   1.000
_cell.angle_alpha   90.00
_cell.angle_beta   90.00
_cell.angle_gamma   90.00
#
_symmetry.space_group_name_H-M   'P 1'
#
loop_
_entity.id
_entity.type
_entity.pdbx_description
1 polymer ?
#
loop_
_entity_poly.entity_id
_entity_poly.type
_entity_poly.pdbx_seq_one_letter_code
_entity_poly.pdbx_strand_id
1 'polypeptide(L)'
;MLTTKWEAQDRELSEEEQLHLCGMTVKDRDHYWSMIDRYTGALSYHLAKCGYAMLDGKLEMIKRTGSQKEFGDVFGTPDEDRPVPLSLLKNGKIEHHSKEYVRQIYIEMGYKDEVDKARAARLPDPPYPQLSEEVIAEISRRYSLFAKAYASVKI
;
A
#
# COMPACT_ATOMS: atom_id res chain seq x y z
N MET A 1 6.40 10.12 1.93
CA MET A 1 7.69 9.40 1.88
C MET A 1 7.87 8.82 0.48
N LEU A 2 9.08 8.87 -0.07
CA LEU A 2 9.46 8.19 -1.32
C LEU A 2 10.45 7.08 -0.98
N THR A 3 10.33 5.94 -1.65
CA THR A 3 11.20 4.77 -1.43
C THR A 3 11.86 4.32 -2.72
N THR A 4 12.94 3.53 -2.58
CA THR A 4 13.53 2.79 -3.71
C THR A 4 12.55 1.73 -4.25
N LYS A 5 12.85 1.19 -5.44
CA LYS A 5 12.10 0.09 -6.09
C LYS A 5 12.99 -1.05 -6.61
N TRP A 6 14.26 -0.75 -6.95
CA TRP A 6 15.19 -1.71 -7.57
C TRP A 6 16.05 -2.48 -6.57
N GLU A 7 16.05 -2.07 -5.31
CA GLU A 7 16.82 -2.72 -4.25
C GLU A 7 16.07 -3.98 -3.76
N ALA A 8 16.78 -4.90 -3.10
CA ALA A 8 16.14 -6.10 -2.52
C ALA A 8 15.11 -5.74 -1.42
N GLN A 9 15.27 -4.56 -0.81
CA GLN A 9 14.35 -3.98 0.15
C GLN A 9 14.24 -2.48 -0.14
N ASP A 10 13.00 -2.00 -0.25
CA ASP A 10 12.73 -0.58 -0.39
C ASP A 10 13.21 0.17 0.87
N ARG A 11 13.93 1.27 0.68
CA ARG A 11 14.34 2.19 1.74
C ARG A 11 13.86 3.60 1.45
N GLU A 12 13.74 4.41 2.49
CA GLU A 12 13.46 5.83 2.32
C GLU A 12 14.58 6.55 1.56
N LEU A 13 14.18 7.47 0.68
CA LEU A 13 15.09 8.33 -0.07
C LEU A 13 15.14 9.72 0.58
N SER A 14 16.35 10.23 0.78
CA SER A 14 16.53 11.66 1.06
C SER A 14 16.06 12.51 -0.12
N GLU A 15 15.79 13.80 0.11
CA GLU A 15 15.38 14.71 -0.96
C GLU A 15 16.42 14.78 -2.08
N GLU A 16 17.71 14.83 -1.74
CA GLU A 16 18.81 14.84 -2.71
C GLU A 16 18.80 13.58 -3.58
N GLU A 17 18.65 12.40 -2.95
CA GLU A 17 18.56 11.13 -3.68
C GLU A 17 17.32 11.06 -4.57
N GLN A 18 16.17 11.58 -4.13
CA GLN A 18 14.95 11.62 -4.95
C GLN A 18 15.19 12.40 -6.24
N LEU A 19 15.78 13.60 -6.15
CA LEU A 19 16.06 14.43 -7.31
C LEU A 19 17.08 13.77 -8.24
N HIS A 20 18.15 13.20 -7.67
CA HIS A 20 19.23 12.59 -8.43
C HIS A 20 18.82 11.25 -9.09
N LEU A 21 18.35 10.27 -8.30
CA LEU A 21 18.04 8.92 -8.78
C LEU A 21 16.85 8.90 -9.74
N CYS A 22 15.85 9.73 -9.49
CA CYS A 22 14.66 9.80 -10.35
C CYS A 22 14.82 10.82 -11.50
N GLY A 23 16.00 11.47 -11.60
CA GLY A 23 16.28 12.50 -12.60
C GLY A 23 15.24 13.61 -12.62
N MET A 24 14.76 14.03 -11.45
CA MET A 24 13.65 14.98 -11.30
C MET A 24 14.12 16.32 -10.75
N THR A 25 13.48 17.40 -11.19
CA THR A 25 13.67 18.72 -10.59
C THR A 25 12.78 18.90 -9.36
N VAL A 26 13.04 19.91 -8.53
CA VAL A 26 12.13 20.28 -7.41
C VAL A 26 10.71 20.54 -7.94
N LYS A 27 10.59 21.21 -9.09
CA LYS A 27 9.30 21.46 -9.75
C LYS A 27 8.60 20.17 -10.20
N ASP A 28 9.36 19.17 -10.65
CA ASP A 28 8.79 17.85 -10.97
C ASP A 28 8.25 17.18 -9.72
N ARG A 29 9.01 17.21 -8.61
CA ARG A 29 8.62 16.64 -7.32
C ARG A 29 7.33 17.27 -6.81
N ASP A 30 7.25 18.60 -6.80
CA ASP A 30 6.06 19.31 -6.33
C ASP A 30 4.84 19.02 -7.21
N HIS A 31 5.04 18.85 -8.52
CA HIS A 31 3.98 18.41 -9.43
C HIS A 31 3.49 17.00 -9.07
N TYR A 32 4.40 16.04 -8.84
CA TYR A 32 4.02 14.68 -8.42
C TYR A 32 3.23 14.69 -7.11
N TRP A 33 3.67 15.45 -6.11
CA TRP A 33 2.93 15.59 -4.85
C TRP A 33 1.53 16.17 -5.06
N SER A 34 1.38 17.17 -5.92
CA SER A 34 0.07 17.71 -6.27
C SER A 34 -0.83 16.69 -7.00
N MET A 35 -0.27 15.81 -7.83
CA MET A 35 -1.03 14.71 -8.45
C MET A 35 -1.46 13.69 -7.39
N ILE A 36 -0.54 13.27 -6.53
CA ILE A 36 -0.78 12.32 -5.45
C ILE A 36 -1.89 12.83 -4.53
N ASP A 37 -1.79 14.07 -4.04
CA ASP A 37 -2.77 14.67 -3.12
C ASP A 37 -4.19 14.72 -3.72
N ARG A 38 -4.31 15.14 -4.98
CA ARG A 38 -5.61 15.16 -5.67
C ARG A 38 -6.18 13.76 -5.86
N TYR A 39 -5.33 12.79 -6.22
CA TYR A 39 -5.74 11.41 -6.40
C TYR A 39 -6.17 10.76 -5.08
N THR A 40 -5.35 10.85 -4.03
CA THR A 40 -5.65 10.25 -2.73
C THR A 40 -6.87 10.90 -2.09
N GLY A 41 -7.07 12.20 -2.27
CA GLY A 41 -8.30 12.90 -1.88
C GLY A 41 -9.53 12.38 -2.62
N ALA A 42 -9.45 12.22 -3.93
CA ALA A 42 -10.55 11.67 -4.74
C ALA A 42 -10.86 10.21 -4.37
N LEU A 43 -9.84 9.38 -4.18
CA LEU A 43 -9.99 7.99 -3.75
C LEU A 43 -10.60 7.91 -2.35
N SER A 44 -10.13 8.73 -1.39
CA SER A 44 -10.68 8.79 -0.03
C SER A 44 -12.16 9.17 -0.04
N TYR A 45 -12.52 10.17 -0.86
CA TYR A 45 -13.92 10.56 -1.05
C TYR A 45 -14.76 9.42 -1.64
N HIS A 46 -14.23 8.69 -2.62
CA HIS A 46 -14.91 7.54 -3.22
C HIS A 46 -15.12 6.41 -2.20
N LEU A 47 -14.09 6.05 -1.44
CA LEU A 47 -14.15 5.01 -0.40
C LEU A 47 -15.15 5.37 0.71
N ALA A 48 -15.22 6.64 1.10
CA ALA A 48 -16.19 7.09 2.09
C ALA A 48 -17.64 6.83 1.65
N LYS A 49 -17.94 6.89 0.34
CA LYS A 49 -19.29 6.59 -0.19
C LYS A 49 -19.68 5.13 -0.05
N CYS A 50 -18.73 4.21 -0.04
CA CYS A 50 -18.99 2.78 0.16
C CYS A 50 -18.72 2.29 1.59
N GLY A 51 -18.55 3.21 2.55
CA GLY A 51 -18.40 2.86 3.96
C GLY A 51 -16.99 2.46 4.37
N TYR A 52 -15.97 2.83 3.59
CA TYR A 52 -14.56 2.59 3.88
C TYR A 52 -13.80 3.91 4.11
N ALA A 53 -12.71 3.82 4.87
CA ALA A 53 -11.70 4.86 4.96
C ALA A 53 -10.36 4.28 4.50
N MET A 54 -9.51 5.13 3.92
CA MET A 54 -8.14 4.78 3.59
C MET A 54 -7.21 5.28 4.69
N LEU A 55 -6.36 4.40 5.24
CA LEU A 55 -5.33 4.82 6.18
C LEU A 55 -4.13 5.42 5.43
N ASP A 56 -3.64 4.70 4.43
CA ASP A 56 -2.64 5.15 3.46
C ASP A 56 -2.68 4.24 2.22
N GLY A 57 -1.74 4.48 1.29
CA GLY A 57 -1.50 3.63 0.14
C GLY A 57 -0.16 3.92 -0.53
N LYS A 58 0.26 3.01 -1.40
CA LYS A 58 1.45 3.14 -2.25
C LYS A 58 1.02 3.54 -3.66
N LEU A 59 1.70 4.54 -4.21
CA LEU A 59 1.51 4.96 -5.60
C LEU A 59 2.85 4.92 -6.31
N GLU A 60 2.83 4.50 -7.56
CA GLU A 60 3.98 4.58 -8.43
C GLU A 60 3.78 5.67 -9.46
N MET A 61 4.82 6.50 -9.66
CA MET A 61 4.77 7.59 -10.61
C MET A 61 5.79 7.34 -11.72
N ILE A 62 5.37 7.57 -12.96
CA ILE A 62 6.21 7.40 -14.14
C ILE A 62 6.56 8.78 -14.70
N LYS A 63 7.86 9.02 -14.85
CA LYS A 63 8.39 10.13 -15.65
C LYS A 63 8.60 9.65 -17.08
N ARG A 64 7.85 10.20 -18.04
CA ARG A 64 8.11 9.97 -19.47
C ARG A 64 9.10 11.00 -20.02
N THR A 65 9.52 10.81 -21.27
CA THR A 65 10.30 11.81 -22.01
C THR A 65 9.53 13.13 -22.10
N GLY A 66 10.24 14.25 -22.00
CA GLY A 66 9.63 15.57 -21.94
C GLY A 66 9.03 15.89 -20.56
N SER A 67 7.85 16.50 -20.53
CA SER A 67 7.19 16.98 -19.30
C SER A 67 6.06 16.08 -18.78
N GLN A 68 5.80 14.95 -19.46
CA GLN A 68 4.68 14.06 -19.16
C GLN A 68 4.93 13.22 -17.89
N LYS A 69 3.92 13.18 -17.03
CA LYS A 69 3.90 12.52 -15.73
C LYS A 69 2.65 11.65 -15.63
N GLU A 70 2.79 10.42 -15.18
CA GLU A 70 1.69 9.44 -15.15
C GLU A 70 1.69 8.66 -13.84
N PHE A 71 0.53 8.12 -13.48
CA PHE A 71 0.45 7.03 -12.50
C PHE A 71 0.88 5.73 -13.19
N GLY A 72 1.75 4.98 -12.51
CA GLY A 72 2.08 3.60 -12.83
C GLY A 72 1.38 2.64 -11.88
N ASP A 73 1.37 1.37 -12.27
CA ASP A 73 0.83 0.25 -11.49
C ASP A 73 -0.68 0.36 -11.16
N VAL A 74 -1.17 -0.54 -10.31
CA VAL A 74 -2.54 -0.55 -9.78
C VAL A 74 -2.68 0.36 -8.56
N PHE A 75 -3.90 0.84 -8.34
CA PHE A 75 -4.25 1.73 -7.24
C PHE A 75 -5.72 1.54 -6.85
N GLY A 76 -6.11 2.00 -5.66
CA GLY A 76 -7.45 1.78 -5.13
C GLY A 76 -7.72 0.31 -4.77
N THR A 77 -6.67 -0.49 -4.53
CA THR A 77 -6.78 -1.93 -4.29
C THR A 77 -6.36 -2.28 -2.87
N PRO A 78 -6.89 -3.36 -2.27
CA PRO A 78 -6.41 -3.89 -0.98
C PRO A 78 -4.93 -4.30 -0.94
N ASP A 79 -4.29 -4.37 -2.11
CA ASP A 79 -2.91 -4.78 -2.25
C ASP A 79 -1.93 -3.62 -2.10
N GLU A 80 -2.31 -2.45 -2.60
CA GLU A 80 -1.51 -1.22 -2.58
C GLU A 80 -2.01 -0.21 -1.53
N ASP A 81 -3.28 -0.28 -1.15
CA ASP A 81 -3.91 0.62 -0.18
C ASP A 81 -4.35 -0.13 1.08
N ARG A 82 -4.58 0.63 2.17
CA ARG A 82 -5.09 0.09 3.43
C ARG A 82 -6.52 0.57 3.72
N PRO A 83 -7.54 0.05 3.00
CA PRO A 83 -8.92 0.32 3.33
C PRO A 83 -9.34 -0.37 4.64
N VAL A 84 -10.13 0.35 5.43
CA VAL A 84 -10.73 -0.13 6.67
C VAL A 84 -12.22 0.25 6.73
N PRO A 85 -13.11 -0.56 7.32
CA PRO A 85 -14.50 -0.19 7.50
C PRO A 85 -14.62 1.09 8.33
N LEU A 86 -15.26 2.11 7.76
CA LEU A 86 -15.39 3.43 8.37
C LEU A 86 -16.19 3.38 9.68
N SER A 87 -17.19 2.51 9.77
CA SER A 87 -18.01 2.34 10.99
C SER A 87 -17.19 1.80 12.17
N LEU A 88 -16.28 0.85 11.92
CA LEU A 88 -15.38 0.32 12.94
C LEU A 88 -14.33 1.35 13.33
N LEU A 89 -13.74 2.04 12.34
CA LEU A 89 -12.75 3.08 12.58
C LEU A 89 -13.30 4.20 13.48
N LYS A 90 -14.55 4.65 13.23
CA LYS A 90 -15.24 5.64 14.07
C LYS A 90 -15.44 5.20 15.52
N ASN A 91 -15.46 3.89 15.77
CA ASN A 91 -15.55 3.31 17.11
C ASN A 91 -14.17 2.97 17.71
N GLY A 92 -13.08 3.48 17.11
CA GLY A 92 -11.71 3.23 17.56
C GLY A 92 -11.19 1.83 17.25
N LYS A 93 -11.84 1.08 16.35
CA LYS A 93 -11.42 -0.28 15.95
C LYS A 93 -10.87 -0.26 14.53
N ILE A 94 -9.67 -0.79 14.35
CA ILE A 94 -9.04 -0.93 13.03
C ILE A 94 -9.23 -2.38 12.57
N GLU A 95 -9.96 -2.57 11.47
CA GLU A 95 -10.11 -3.86 10.81
C GLU A 95 -9.53 -3.76 9.39
N HIS A 96 -8.36 -4.37 9.18
CA HIS A 96 -7.65 -4.29 7.90
C HIS A 96 -8.34 -5.13 6.83
N HIS A 97 -8.77 -4.51 5.73
CA HIS A 97 -9.31 -5.23 4.55
C HIS A 97 -8.27 -5.29 3.43
N SER A 98 -6.99 -5.45 3.79
CA SER A 98 -5.81 -5.39 2.90
C SER A 98 -4.77 -6.46 3.23
N LYS A 99 -3.66 -6.49 2.48
CA LYS A 99 -2.46 -7.29 2.81
C LYS A 99 -1.98 -7.12 4.25
N GLU A 100 -2.32 -6.00 4.90
CA GLU A 100 -1.96 -5.74 6.28
C GLU A 100 -2.52 -6.80 7.25
N TYR A 101 -3.72 -7.33 6.99
CA TYR A 101 -4.28 -8.42 7.79
C TYR A 101 -3.35 -9.65 7.78
N VAL A 102 -2.82 -10.00 6.61
CA VAL A 102 -1.89 -11.13 6.44
C VAL A 102 -0.54 -10.83 7.11
N ARG A 103 -0.05 -9.59 7.00
CA ARG A 103 1.19 -9.16 7.66
C ARG A 103 1.10 -9.31 9.17
N GLN A 104 0.00 -8.87 9.78
CA GLN A 104 -0.20 -9.00 11.23
C GLN A 104 -0.19 -10.46 11.68
N ILE A 105 -0.83 -11.37 10.94
CA ILE A 105 -0.79 -12.81 11.25
C ILE A 105 0.65 -13.34 11.23
N TYR A 106 1.43 -13.02 10.20
CA TYR A 106 2.82 -13.47 10.13
C TYR A 106 3.72 -12.84 11.21
N ILE A 107 3.41 -11.61 11.64
CA ILE A 107 4.09 -10.97 12.78
C ILE A 107 3.73 -11.71 14.08
N GLU A 108 2.45 -11.98 14.32
CA GLU A 108 1.96 -12.69 15.51
C GLU A 108 2.50 -14.13 15.61
N MET A 109 2.73 -14.78 14.47
CA MET A 109 3.39 -16.09 14.39
C MET A 109 4.90 -16.04 14.67
N GLY A 110 5.50 -14.85 14.78
CA GLY A 110 6.95 -14.66 14.93
C GLY A 110 7.75 -14.81 13.64
N TYR A 111 7.09 -15.05 12.50
CA TYR A 111 7.76 -15.27 11.21
C TYR A 111 8.53 -14.03 10.73
N LYS A 112 8.01 -12.83 11.00
CA LYS A 112 8.71 -11.58 10.68
C LYS A 112 10.09 -11.51 11.35
N ASP A 113 10.18 -11.95 12.61
CA ASP A 113 11.44 -11.96 13.36
C ASP A 113 12.42 -12.98 12.80
N GLU A 114 11.92 -14.13 12.32
CA GLU A 114 12.75 -15.14 11.66
C GLU A 114 13.34 -14.62 10.34
N VAL A 115 12.51 -13.96 9.53
CA VAL A 115 12.94 -13.29 8.29
C VAL A 115 14.01 -12.24 8.59
N ASP A 116 13.79 -11.40 9.61
CA ASP A 116 14.74 -10.35 9.98
C ASP A 116 16.08 -10.92 10.45
N LYS A 117 16.05 -11.98 11.26
CA LYS A 117 17.26 -12.69 11.70
C LYS A 117 18.03 -13.31 10.54
N ALA A 118 17.33 -13.97 9.60
CA ALA A 118 17.95 -14.56 8.42
C ALA A 118 18.63 -13.48 7.56
N ARG A 119 17.94 -12.37 7.31
CA ARG A 119 18.46 -11.23 6.53
C ARG A 119 19.66 -10.58 7.20
N ALA A 120 19.62 -10.37 8.52
CA ALA A 120 20.76 -9.85 9.29
C ALA A 120 21.99 -10.76 9.19
N ALA A 121 21.78 -12.08 9.11
CA ALA A 121 22.82 -13.08 8.90
C ALA A 121 23.19 -13.28 7.41
N ARG A 122 22.59 -12.54 6.48
CA ARG A 122 22.73 -12.70 5.01
C ARG A 122 22.39 -14.12 4.52
N LEU A 123 21.44 -14.76 5.20
CA LEU A 123 20.88 -16.05 4.82
C LEU A 123 19.61 -15.85 3.99
N PRO A 124 19.19 -16.86 3.20
CA PRO A 124 17.91 -16.84 2.51
C PRO A 124 16.74 -16.66 3.47
N ASP A 125 15.67 -16.01 3.00
CA ASP A 125 14.43 -15.92 3.76
C ASP A 125 13.91 -17.33 4.08
N PRO A 126 13.43 -17.59 5.32
CA PRO A 126 12.79 -18.85 5.65
C PRO A 126 11.57 -19.11 4.76
N PRO A 127 11.14 -20.38 4.59
CA PRO A 127 9.92 -20.68 3.85
C PRO A 127 8.70 -20.09 4.56
N TYR A 128 7.72 -19.63 3.80
CA TYR A 128 6.48 -19.10 4.36
C TYR A 128 5.73 -20.16 5.18
N PRO A 129 5.30 -19.84 6.42
CA PRO A 129 4.39 -20.67 7.18
C PRO A 129 3.09 -20.86 6.41
N GLN A 130 2.53 -22.06 6.48
CA GLN A 130 1.22 -22.31 5.89
C GLN A 130 0.13 -21.65 6.74
N LEU A 131 -0.76 -20.92 6.07
CA LEU A 131 -1.96 -20.36 6.71
C LEU A 131 -3.04 -21.45 6.78
N SER A 132 -3.85 -21.41 7.84
CA SER A 132 -5.01 -22.30 7.96
C SER A 132 -6.08 -21.96 6.91
N GLU A 133 -6.92 -22.94 6.57
CA GLU A 133 -8.05 -22.72 5.66
C GLU A 133 -8.99 -21.60 6.15
N GLU A 134 -9.18 -21.48 7.47
CA GLU A 134 -9.97 -20.42 8.09
C GLU A 134 -9.38 -19.03 7.82
N VAL A 135 -8.06 -18.88 7.98
CA VAL A 135 -7.36 -17.63 7.69
C VAL A 135 -7.48 -17.27 6.21
N ILE A 136 -7.29 -18.25 5.31
CA ILE A 136 -7.42 -18.06 3.86
C ILE A 136 -8.84 -17.62 3.50
N ALA A 137 -9.86 -18.25 4.09
CA ALA A 137 -11.25 -17.89 3.89
C ALA A 137 -11.54 -16.45 4.37
N GLU A 138 -10.98 -16.04 5.50
CA GLU A 138 -11.13 -14.69 6.04
C GLU A 138 -10.44 -13.62 5.18
N ILE A 139 -9.25 -13.91 4.64
CA ILE A 139 -8.58 -13.05 3.64
C ILE A 139 -9.50 -12.86 2.44
N SER A 140 -10.01 -13.96 1.86
CA SER A 140 -10.90 -13.92 0.70
C SER A 140 -12.17 -13.13 0.97
N ARG A 141 -12.77 -13.30 2.16
CA ARG A 141 -13.96 -12.57 2.59
C ARG A 141 -13.71 -11.06 2.63
N ARG A 142 -12.61 -10.61 3.24
CA ARG A 142 -12.24 -9.19 3.35
C ARG A 142 -12.06 -8.54 1.99
N TYR A 143 -11.29 -9.17 1.11
CA TYR A 143 -11.09 -8.70 -0.27
C TYR A 143 -12.42 -8.63 -1.03
N SER A 144 -13.25 -9.66 -0.92
CA SER A 144 -14.55 -9.71 -1.60
C SER A 144 -15.53 -8.65 -1.10
N LEU A 145 -15.56 -8.37 0.21
CA LEU A 145 -16.41 -7.33 0.77
C LEU A 145 -15.98 -5.95 0.28
N PHE A 146 -14.68 -5.66 0.34
CA PHE A 146 -14.15 -4.41 -0.18
C PHE A 146 -14.47 -4.25 -1.66
N ALA A 147 -14.17 -5.25 -2.50
CA ALA A 147 -14.39 -5.17 -3.94
C ALA A 147 -15.87 -4.95 -4.30
N LYS A 148 -16.80 -5.63 -3.61
CA LYS A 148 -18.25 -5.43 -3.80
C LYS A 148 -18.70 -4.04 -3.40
N ALA A 149 -18.21 -3.52 -2.27
CA ALA A 149 -18.53 -2.18 -1.81
C ALA A 149 -17.96 -1.12 -2.77
N TYR A 150 -16.70 -1.27 -3.17
CA TYR A 150 -16.02 -0.38 -4.11
C TYR A 150 -16.76 -0.30 -5.46
N ALA A 151 -17.11 -1.45 -6.04
CA ALA A 151 -17.83 -1.52 -7.31
C ALA A 151 -19.28 -0.99 -7.25
N SER A 152 -19.84 -0.77 -6.05
CA SER A 152 -21.21 -0.25 -5.89
C SER A 152 -21.31 1.26 -6.09
N VAL A 153 -20.19 1.98 -6.01
CA VAL A 153 -20.16 3.44 -6.15
C VAL A 153 -20.21 3.82 -7.63
N LYS A 154 -21.26 4.53 -8.02
CA LYS A 154 -21.35 5.14 -9.35
C LYS A 154 -20.70 6.52 -9.33
N ILE A 155 -19.88 6.80 -10.35
CA ILE A 155 -19.23 8.10 -10.58
C ILE A 155 -20.14 8.94 -11.48
#